data_AF-A0A2S8XUP1-F1
#
_entry.id   AF-A0A2S8XUP1-F1
#
_cell.length_a   1.000
_cell.length_b   1.000
_cell.length_c   1.000
_cell.angle_alpha   90.00
_cell.angle_beta   90.00
_cell.angle_gamma   90.00
#
_symmetry.space_group_name_H-M   'P 1'
#
loop_
_entity.id
_entity.type
_entity.pdbx_description
1 polymer ?
#
loop_
_entity_poly.entity_id
_entity_poly.type
_entity_poly.pdbx_seq_one_letter_code
_entity_poly.pdbx_strand_id
1 'polypeptide(L)'
;NTIAEFGAWLIYQLYRLDFGFFDLVSKRAFKAYGQYCVMQLESVGSSLYSTFGGVGRGVDFVSQRFEEFMGSLIDEDKNKLEASKRRNQIAKNINSQPMNLLRYTPEAKGILLYVLTRHGFWDHLDYENYGEKFTPDIYSDRKESVIWVLRSIQTIAEWRKVMCRMSPDGRSLAEGGDKDSTVVLQEQHLIRFLQEGVDRVEDLFIAKEQFAAIYKVLKVEIAWGYALAMNDTPYYQLNSAPNSHYPAQCAFVSCVDDLTLLG
;
A
#
# COMPACT_ATOMS: atom_id res chain seq x y z
N ASN A 1 11.99 19.21 -6.18
CA ASN A 1 11.21 18.24 -5.41
C ASN A 1 10.55 17.24 -6.33
N THR A 2 10.79 15.95 -6.10
CA THR A 2 10.19 14.86 -6.87
C THR A 2 8.85 14.43 -6.26
N ILE A 3 7.99 13.77 -7.04
CA ILE A 3 6.72 13.20 -6.53
C ILE A 3 6.95 12.13 -5.47
N ALA A 4 8.12 11.49 -5.48
CA ALA A 4 8.54 10.53 -4.46
C ALA A 4 8.79 11.20 -3.09
N GLU A 5 9.42 12.38 -3.08
CA GLU A 5 9.64 13.17 -1.85
C GLU A 5 8.31 13.70 -1.30
N PHE A 6 7.42 14.20 -2.17
CA PHE A 6 6.08 14.59 -1.75
C PHE A 6 5.32 13.41 -1.14
N GLY A 7 5.42 12.23 -1.76
CA GLY A 7 4.83 11.00 -1.25
C GLY A 7 5.33 10.61 0.14
N ALA A 8 6.64 10.56 0.31
CA ALA A 8 7.25 10.27 1.60
C ALA A 8 6.80 11.26 2.68
N TRP A 9 6.76 12.56 2.36
CA TRP A 9 6.26 13.58 3.27
C TRP A 9 4.78 13.38 3.61
N LEU A 10 3.93 13.16 2.60
CA LEU A 10 2.49 12.98 2.77
C LEU A 10 2.18 11.78 3.68
N ILE A 11 2.77 10.62 3.39
CA ILE A 11 2.53 9.43 4.21
C ILE A 11 3.05 9.62 5.63
N TYR A 12 4.18 10.31 5.80
CA TYR A 12 4.66 10.62 7.14
C TYR A 12 3.72 11.56 7.91
N GLN A 13 3.08 12.53 7.24
CA GLN A 13 2.04 13.35 7.88
C GLN A 13 0.79 12.53 8.23
N LEU A 14 0.35 11.62 7.35
CA LEU A 14 -0.76 10.72 7.65
C LEU A 14 -0.43 9.83 8.84
N TYR A 15 0.77 9.24 8.87
CA TYR A 15 1.24 8.41 9.98
C TYR A 15 1.14 9.16 11.32
N ARG A 16 1.55 10.44 11.37
CA ARG A 16 1.44 11.28 12.58
C ARG A 16 0.00 11.50 13.05
N LEU A 17 -0.96 11.39 12.14
CA LEU A 17 -2.39 11.54 12.43
C LEU A 17 -3.08 10.18 12.62
N ASP A 18 -2.30 9.11 12.83
CA ASP A 18 -2.78 7.72 12.84
C ASP A 18 -3.66 7.40 11.61
N PHE A 19 -3.19 7.90 10.47
CA PHE A 19 -3.80 7.87 9.14
C PHE A 19 -5.16 8.57 9.05
N GLY A 20 -5.50 9.44 10.00
CA GLY A 20 -6.65 10.35 9.89
C GLY A 20 -6.56 11.21 8.63
N PHE A 21 -7.70 11.68 8.11
CA PHE A 21 -7.67 12.57 6.96
C PHE A 21 -6.93 13.86 7.30
N PHE A 22 -6.08 14.33 6.39
CA PHE A 22 -5.23 15.49 6.58
C PHE A 22 -5.80 16.70 5.82
N ASP A 23 -6.45 17.62 6.55
CA ASP A 23 -7.21 18.74 5.96
C ASP A 23 -6.37 19.68 5.07
N LEU A 24 -5.04 19.68 5.21
CA LEU A 24 -4.13 20.46 4.37
C LEU A 24 -4.15 20.01 2.90
N VAL A 25 -4.51 18.76 2.61
CA VAL A 25 -4.54 18.21 1.26
C VAL A 25 -5.99 18.05 0.82
N SER A 26 -6.37 18.69 -0.30
CA SER A 26 -7.74 18.52 -0.82
C SER A 26 -8.04 17.03 -1.10
N LYS A 27 -9.27 16.59 -0.80
CA LYS A 27 -9.73 15.21 -1.05
C LYS A 27 -9.45 14.75 -2.49
N ARG A 28 -9.59 15.67 -3.45
CA ARG A 28 -9.31 15.45 -4.87
C ARG A 28 -7.83 15.16 -5.10
N ALA A 29 -6.92 16.01 -4.60
CA ALA A 29 -5.48 15.79 -4.71
C ALA A 29 -5.02 14.51 -4.01
N PHE A 30 -5.58 14.20 -2.83
CA PHE A 30 -5.31 12.97 -2.11
C PHE A 30 -5.72 11.73 -2.92
N LYS A 31 -6.92 11.75 -3.51
CA LYS A 31 -7.41 10.68 -4.41
C LYS A 31 -6.48 10.52 -5.61
N ALA A 32 -6.14 11.61 -6.31
CA ALA A 32 -5.24 11.56 -7.46
C ALA A 32 -3.85 11.02 -7.10
N TYR A 33 -3.32 11.36 -5.93
CA TYR A 33 -2.05 10.80 -5.47
C TYR A 33 -2.14 9.28 -5.28
N GLY A 34 -3.21 8.79 -4.63
CA GLY A 34 -3.44 7.34 -4.49
C GLY A 34 -3.56 6.62 -5.85
N GLN A 35 -4.30 7.21 -6.79
CA GLN A 35 -4.43 6.69 -8.16
C GLN A 35 -3.08 6.67 -8.90
N TYR A 36 -2.29 7.74 -8.74
CA TYR A 36 -0.94 7.83 -9.29
C TYR A 36 -0.02 6.73 -8.74
N CYS A 37 -0.05 6.46 -7.42
CA CYS A 37 0.72 5.39 -6.78
C CYS A 37 0.44 4.02 -7.39
N VAL A 38 -0.81 3.74 -7.75
CA VAL A 38 -1.18 2.46 -8.38
C VAL A 38 -0.75 2.42 -9.85
N MET A 39 -1.03 3.46 -10.64
CA MET A 39 -0.71 3.48 -12.07
C MET A 39 0.79 3.42 -12.35
N GLN A 40 1.63 4.05 -11.52
CA GLN A 40 3.08 4.04 -11.73
C GLN A 40 3.71 2.65 -11.64
N LEU A 41 3.02 1.68 -11.02
CA LEU A 41 3.49 0.30 -10.94
C LEU A 41 3.39 -0.46 -12.25
N GLU A 42 2.67 0.03 -13.25
CA GLU A 42 2.66 -0.57 -14.58
C GLU A 42 3.71 0.05 -15.51
N SER A 43 3.93 1.35 -15.38
CA SER A 43 4.77 2.14 -16.30
C SER A 43 6.19 2.34 -15.78
N VAL A 44 6.92 1.26 -15.47
CA VAL A 44 8.34 1.35 -15.09
C VAL A 44 9.14 1.75 -16.35
N GLY A 45 9.33 3.05 -16.58
CA GLY A 45 10.20 3.55 -17.67
C GLY A 45 9.73 4.82 -18.39
N SER A 46 8.44 5.15 -18.37
CA SER A 46 7.94 6.44 -18.84
C SER A 46 7.51 7.26 -17.63
N SER A 47 8.06 8.47 -17.43
CA SER A 47 7.63 9.30 -16.32
C SER A 47 6.17 9.72 -16.53
N LEU A 48 5.21 8.98 -15.97
CA LEU A 48 3.82 9.41 -15.84
C LEU A 48 3.76 10.87 -15.34
N TYR A 49 4.70 11.24 -14.48
CA TYR A 49 4.90 12.60 -14.01
C TYR A 49 5.10 13.65 -15.13
N SER A 50 5.87 13.37 -16.20
CA SER A 50 5.98 14.31 -17.33
C SER A 50 4.70 14.38 -18.16
N THR A 51 4.02 13.24 -18.31
CA THR A 51 2.70 13.16 -18.97
C THR A 51 1.62 13.95 -18.20
N PHE A 52 1.69 13.98 -16.87
CA PHE A 52 0.75 14.69 -16.00
C PHE A 52 1.15 16.15 -15.75
N GLY A 53 2.45 16.45 -15.62
CA GLY A 53 2.97 17.79 -15.37
C GLY A 53 3.04 18.68 -16.61
N GLY A 54 3.17 18.11 -17.81
CA GLY A 54 3.44 18.85 -19.04
C GLY A 54 2.25 19.58 -19.69
N VAL A 55 1.01 19.36 -19.24
CA VAL A 55 -0.16 19.81 -20.03
C VAL A 55 -1.23 20.59 -19.23
N GLY A 56 -0.98 20.98 -17.98
CA GLY A 56 -2.01 21.65 -17.16
C GLY A 56 -3.28 20.79 -16.95
N ARG A 57 -3.19 19.49 -17.27
CA ARG A 57 -4.25 18.50 -17.13
C ARG A 57 -4.22 18.05 -15.68
N GLY A 58 -4.93 18.78 -14.83
CA GLY A 58 -4.94 18.60 -13.38
C GLY A 58 -5.47 17.24 -12.90
N VAL A 59 -5.85 17.19 -11.63
CA VAL A 59 -6.33 15.99 -10.90
C VAL A 59 -7.37 15.17 -11.69
N ASP A 60 -8.26 15.81 -12.46
CA ASP A 60 -9.33 15.13 -13.21
C ASP A 60 -8.81 14.19 -14.30
N PHE A 61 -7.71 14.57 -14.94
CA PHE A 61 -7.09 13.72 -15.96
C PHE A 61 -6.45 12.48 -15.34
N VAL A 62 -5.94 12.57 -14.11
CA VAL A 62 -5.44 11.40 -13.36
C VAL A 62 -6.59 10.43 -13.07
N SER A 63 -7.75 10.95 -12.67
CA SER A 63 -8.93 10.10 -12.42
C SER A 63 -9.45 9.41 -13.68
N GLN A 64 -9.54 10.11 -14.81
CA GLN A 64 -9.94 9.50 -16.09
C GLN A 64 -8.97 8.39 -16.52
N ARG A 65 -7.65 8.66 -16.48
CA ARG A 65 -6.64 7.66 -16.82
C ARG A 65 -6.65 6.47 -15.88
N PHE A 66 -6.94 6.71 -14.60
CA PHE A 66 -7.07 5.65 -13.63
C PHE A 66 -8.28 4.75 -13.93
N GLU A 67 -9.41 5.30 -14.37
CA GLU A 67 -10.57 4.49 -14.77
C GLU A 67 -10.27 3.61 -15.98
N GLU A 68 -9.59 4.14 -17.00
CA GLU A 68 -9.12 3.36 -18.16
C GLU A 68 -8.15 2.24 -17.73
N PHE A 69 -7.20 2.58 -16.86
CA PHE A 69 -6.23 1.65 -16.28
C PHE A 69 -6.93 0.53 -15.49
N MET A 70 -7.80 0.87 -14.55
CA MET A 70 -8.53 -0.13 -13.75
C MET A 70 -9.46 -0.97 -14.62
N GLY A 71 -10.13 -0.36 -15.59
CA GLY A 71 -10.94 -1.08 -16.58
C GLY A 71 -10.11 -2.16 -17.27
N SER A 72 -8.89 -1.86 -17.67
CA SER A 72 -8.05 -2.85 -18.33
C SER A 72 -7.44 -3.94 -17.42
N LEU A 73 -7.53 -3.79 -16.10
CA LEU A 73 -7.15 -4.80 -15.11
C LEU A 73 -8.32 -5.64 -14.60
N ILE A 74 -9.55 -5.11 -14.69
CA ILE A 74 -10.76 -5.71 -14.11
C ILE A 74 -11.73 -6.20 -15.20
N ASP A 75 -11.74 -5.59 -16.39
CA ASP A 75 -12.67 -5.92 -17.48
C ASP A 75 -12.43 -7.35 -17.96
N GLU A 76 -13.35 -8.22 -17.56
CA GLU A 76 -13.37 -9.62 -17.93
C GLU A 76 -13.98 -9.81 -19.33
N ASP A 77 -14.67 -8.86 -19.94
CA ASP A 77 -15.46 -9.17 -21.14
C ASP A 77 -14.66 -9.14 -22.45
N LYS A 78 -13.52 -8.44 -22.50
CA LYS A 78 -12.82 -8.17 -23.77
C LYS A 78 -11.46 -8.86 -23.96
N ASN A 79 -10.67 -9.08 -22.90
CA ASN A 79 -9.36 -9.73 -23.02
C ASN A 79 -8.81 -10.28 -21.67
N LYS A 80 -9.41 -11.37 -21.18
CA LYS A 80 -9.13 -11.91 -19.82
C LYS A 80 -7.67 -12.34 -19.60
N LEU A 81 -6.96 -12.77 -20.66
CA LEU A 81 -5.55 -13.17 -20.57
C LEU A 81 -4.62 -11.95 -20.39
N GLU A 82 -4.81 -10.88 -21.18
CA GLU A 82 -4.01 -9.66 -21.03
C GLU A 82 -4.23 -9.00 -19.67
N ALA A 83 -5.45 -9.02 -19.14
CA ALA A 83 -5.71 -8.54 -17.78
C ALA A 83 -4.92 -9.35 -16.73
N SER A 84 -4.79 -10.67 -16.89
CA SER A 84 -3.96 -11.52 -16.01
C SER A 84 -2.49 -11.15 -16.07
N LYS A 85 -1.92 -11.06 -17.28
CA LYS A 85 -0.52 -10.65 -17.49
C LYS A 85 -0.20 -9.29 -16.88
N ARG A 86 -1.11 -8.32 -17.01
CA ARG A 86 -0.93 -6.98 -16.43
C ARG A 86 -0.95 -7.00 -14.91
N ARG A 87 -1.82 -7.81 -14.28
CA ARG A 87 -1.78 -8.04 -12.83
C ARG A 87 -0.47 -8.70 -12.39
N ASN A 88 0.07 -9.64 -13.18
CA ASN A 88 1.38 -10.23 -12.94
C ASN A 88 2.52 -9.22 -13.08
N GLN A 89 2.45 -8.34 -14.07
CA GLN A 89 3.44 -7.27 -14.23
C GLN A 89 3.44 -6.31 -13.04
N ILE A 90 2.26 -5.94 -12.53
CA ILE A 90 2.14 -5.13 -11.31
C ILE A 90 2.80 -5.85 -10.13
N ALA A 91 2.54 -7.16 -9.97
CA ALA A 91 3.14 -7.96 -8.92
C ALA A 91 4.68 -7.99 -9.01
N LYS A 92 5.22 -8.32 -10.20
CA LYS A 92 6.67 -8.29 -10.46
C LYS A 92 7.29 -6.93 -10.12
N ASN A 93 6.61 -5.83 -10.47
CA ASN A 93 7.09 -4.49 -10.19
C ASN A 93 7.07 -4.17 -8.68
N ILE A 94 6.06 -4.61 -7.94
CA ILE A 94 6.03 -4.53 -6.47
C ILE A 94 7.20 -5.32 -5.87
N ASN A 95 7.39 -6.57 -6.30
CA ASN A 95 8.44 -7.46 -5.77
C ASN A 95 9.84 -6.90 -6.06
N SER A 96 10.02 -6.21 -7.20
CA SER A 96 11.30 -5.58 -7.56
C SER A 96 11.64 -4.33 -6.75
N GLN A 97 10.62 -3.60 -6.26
CA GLN A 97 10.81 -2.32 -5.56
C GLN A 97 9.83 -2.16 -4.38
N PRO A 98 9.83 -3.08 -3.39
CA PRO A 98 8.82 -3.10 -2.34
C PRO A 98 8.85 -1.82 -1.48
N MET A 99 10.01 -1.20 -1.30
CA MET A 99 10.19 0.03 -0.52
C MET A 99 9.35 1.22 -1.02
N ASN A 100 8.92 1.22 -2.28
CA ASN A 100 8.01 2.26 -2.78
C ASN A 100 6.66 2.25 -2.06
N LEU A 101 6.20 1.11 -1.56
CA LEU A 101 4.93 0.96 -0.84
C LEU A 101 4.87 1.78 0.46
N LEU A 102 6.03 2.12 1.06
CA LEU A 102 6.10 3.00 2.23
C LEU A 102 5.68 4.45 1.92
N ARG A 103 5.54 4.80 0.64
CA ARG A 103 5.08 6.10 0.16
C ARG A 103 3.61 6.07 -0.29
N TYR A 104 2.93 4.94 -0.15
CA TYR A 104 1.58 4.77 -0.68
C TYR A 104 0.55 5.02 0.40
N THR A 105 -0.58 5.62 0.02
CA THR A 105 -1.70 5.85 0.94
C THR A 105 -2.39 4.53 1.30
N PRO A 106 -3.15 4.47 2.41
CA PRO A 106 -3.97 3.31 2.72
C PRO A 106 -4.93 2.93 1.58
N GLU A 107 -5.50 3.93 0.88
CA GLU A 107 -6.34 3.75 -0.30
C GLU A 107 -5.59 3.06 -1.44
N ALA A 108 -4.37 3.51 -1.76
CA ALA A 108 -3.56 2.90 -2.80
C ALA A 108 -3.19 1.45 -2.45
N LYS A 109 -2.78 1.18 -1.21
CA LYS A 109 -2.50 -0.18 -0.74
C LYS A 109 -3.74 -1.08 -0.82
N GLY A 110 -4.92 -0.56 -0.45
CA GLY A 110 -6.19 -1.27 -0.58
C GLY A 110 -6.53 -1.63 -2.04
N ILE A 111 -6.39 -0.67 -2.97
CA ILE A 111 -6.57 -0.91 -4.41
C ILE A 111 -5.59 -1.99 -4.90
N LEU A 112 -4.33 -1.96 -4.47
CA LEU A 112 -3.35 -2.98 -4.86
C LEU A 112 -3.75 -4.38 -4.38
N LEU A 113 -4.17 -4.51 -3.12
CA LEU A 113 -4.65 -5.79 -2.61
C LEU A 113 -5.89 -6.26 -3.39
N TYR A 114 -6.81 -5.36 -3.72
CA TYR A 114 -7.95 -5.68 -4.59
C TYR A 114 -7.45 -6.22 -5.94
N VAL A 115 -6.61 -5.48 -6.66
CA VAL A 115 -6.10 -5.86 -7.99
C VAL A 115 -5.34 -7.19 -7.95
N LEU A 116 -4.41 -7.36 -7.01
CA LEU A 116 -3.54 -8.54 -6.93
C LEU A 116 -4.34 -9.82 -6.65
N THR A 117 -5.41 -9.71 -5.87
CA THR A 117 -6.24 -10.86 -5.49
C THR A 117 -7.37 -11.15 -6.48
N ARG A 118 -7.59 -10.32 -7.51
CA ARG A 118 -8.51 -10.64 -8.61
C ARG A 118 -7.97 -11.80 -9.44
N HIS A 119 -8.80 -12.83 -9.61
CA HIS A 119 -8.52 -13.97 -10.45
C HIS A 119 -9.81 -14.61 -10.95
N GLY A 120 -9.70 -15.33 -12.07
CA GLY A 120 -10.76 -16.13 -12.67
C GLY A 120 -10.18 -17.21 -13.58
N PHE A 121 -11.02 -17.83 -14.40
CA PHE A 121 -10.64 -18.99 -15.23
C PHE A 121 -9.37 -18.77 -16.08
N TRP A 122 -9.19 -17.56 -16.63
CA TRP A 122 -8.06 -17.27 -17.52
C TRP A 122 -6.74 -17.10 -16.79
N ASP A 123 -6.79 -16.82 -15.49
CA ASP A 123 -5.58 -16.79 -14.68
C ASP A 123 -4.99 -18.21 -14.50
N HIS A 124 -5.79 -19.28 -14.64
CA HIS A 124 -5.27 -20.65 -14.70
C HIS A 124 -4.64 -21.00 -16.06
N LEU A 125 -4.96 -20.26 -17.13
CA LEU A 125 -4.41 -20.47 -18.47
C LEU A 125 -3.17 -19.62 -18.76
N ASP A 126 -2.92 -18.59 -17.95
CA ASP A 126 -1.70 -17.79 -18.01
C ASP A 126 -0.56 -18.52 -17.28
N TYR A 127 0.39 -19.05 -18.03
CA TYR A 127 1.52 -19.80 -17.49
C TYR A 127 2.40 -18.94 -16.56
N GLU A 128 2.42 -17.62 -16.73
CA GLU A 128 3.20 -16.73 -15.86
C GLU A 128 2.69 -16.73 -14.41
N ASN A 129 1.46 -17.19 -14.17
CA ASN A 129 0.92 -17.29 -12.82
C ASN A 129 1.57 -18.38 -11.97
N TYR A 130 2.23 -19.36 -12.56
CA TYR A 130 2.80 -20.48 -11.82
C TYR A 130 4.20 -20.17 -11.24
N GLY A 131 4.75 -19.00 -11.58
CA GLY A 131 6.09 -18.57 -11.20
C GLY A 131 7.20 -19.39 -11.87
N GLU A 132 8.44 -19.05 -11.55
CA GLU A 132 9.64 -19.75 -12.04
C GLU A 132 10.15 -20.83 -11.06
N LYS A 133 9.43 -21.05 -9.96
CA LYS A 133 9.81 -22.00 -8.90
C LYS A 133 9.64 -23.45 -9.41
N PHE A 134 10.49 -24.34 -8.91
CA PHE A 134 10.49 -25.76 -9.26
C PHE A 134 9.13 -26.44 -8.99
N THR A 135 8.45 -26.05 -7.91
CA THR A 135 7.06 -26.45 -7.63
C THR A 135 6.14 -25.34 -8.14
N PRO A 136 5.27 -25.62 -9.13
CA PRO A 136 4.30 -24.65 -9.63
C PRO A 136 3.36 -24.22 -8.51
N ASP A 137 3.34 -22.92 -8.22
CA ASP A 137 2.45 -22.30 -7.23
C ASP A 137 1.65 -21.22 -7.93
N ILE A 138 0.34 -21.42 -8.06
CA ILE A 138 -0.49 -20.47 -8.78
C ILE A 138 -0.53 -19.13 -8.05
N TYR A 139 -0.38 -18.06 -8.82
CA TYR A 139 -0.26 -16.68 -8.36
C TYR A 139 1.00 -16.39 -7.52
N SER A 140 2.10 -17.16 -7.65
CA SER A 140 3.26 -17.05 -6.75
C SER A 140 3.77 -15.60 -6.59
N ASP A 141 4.01 -14.90 -7.70
CA ASP A 141 4.47 -13.50 -7.66
C ASP A 141 3.45 -12.57 -6.99
N ARG A 142 2.16 -12.79 -7.23
CA ARG A 142 1.09 -11.95 -6.66
C ARG A 142 0.92 -12.19 -5.17
N LYS A 143 1.02 -13.44 -4.73
CA LYS A 143 1.01 -13.79 -3.29
C LYS A 143 2.17 -13.10 -2.59
N GLU A 144 3.36 -13.15 -3.17
CA GLU A 144 4.52 -12.42 -2.64
C GLU A 144 4.27 -10.90 -2.58
N SER A 145 3.70 -10.32 -3.64
CA SER A 145 3.35 -8.88 -3.65
C SER A 145 2.31 -8.52 -2.60
N VAL A 146 1.31 -9.37 -2.36
CA VAL A 146 0.34 -9.19 -1.27
C VAL A 146 1.07 -9.11 0.06
N ILE A 147 2.01 -10.02 0.33
CA ILE A 147 2.82 -10.00 1.55
C ILE A 147 3.64 -8.70 1.64
N TRP A 148 4.25 -8.23 0.55
CA TRP A 148 4.96 -6.94 0.54
C TRP A 148 4.05 -5.74 0.86
N VAL A 149 2.84 -5.71 0.30
CA VAL A 149 1.85 -4.67 0.63
C VAL A 149 1.50 -4.70 2.11
N LEU A 150 1.25 -5.89 2.68
CA LEU A 150 0.95 -6.05 4.11
C LEU A 150 2.15 -5.67 5.00
N ARG A 151 3.38 -5.99 4.58
CA ARG A 151 4.61 -5.62 5.29
C ARG A 151 4.88 -4.12 5.30
N SER A 152 4.31 -3.38 4.34
CA SER A 152 4.43 -1.92 4.30
C SER A 152 3.51 -1.19 5.29
N ILE A 153 2.58 -1.89 5.93
CA ILE A 153 1.62 -1.31 6.88
C ILE A 153 2.30 -1.05 8.23
N GLN A 154 2.06 0.14 8.78
CA GLN A 154 2.78 0.70 9.93
C GLN A 154 2.01 0.58 11.25
N THR A 155 0.67 0.64 11.24
CA THR A 155 -0.15 0.58 12.45
C THR A 155 -1.40 -0.27 12.26
N ILE A 156 -2.00 -0.70 13.37
CA ILE A 156 -3.31 -1.37 13.37
C ILE A 156 -4.39 -0.45 12.75
N ALA A 157 -4.31 0.86 12.96
CA ALA A 157 -5.25 1.80 12.37
C ALA A 157 -5.09 1.91 10.85
N GLU A 158 -3.85 1.89 10.34
CA GLU A 158 -3.59 1.80 8.90
C GLU A 158 -4.15 0.51 8.31
N TRP A 159 -3.87 -0.62 8.96
CA TRP A 159 -4.35 -1.93 8.55
C TRP A 159 -5.87 -1.94 8.36
N ARG A 160 -6.62 -1.48 9.35
CA ARG A 160 -8.09 -1.39 9.26
C ARG A 160 -8.53 -0.53 8.08
N LYS A 161 -7.85 0.58 7.82
CA LYS A 161 -8.13 1.43 6.66
C LYS A 161 -7.84 0.70 5.36
N VAL A 162 -6.65 0.11 5.21
CA VAL A 162 -6.27 -0.64 4.01
C VAL A 162 -7.31 -1.72 3.70
N MET A 163 -7.72 -2.52 4.69
CA MET A 163 -8.73 -3.56 4.51
C MET A 163 -10.08 -2.98 4.08
N CYS A 164 -10.55 -1.90 4.72
CA CYS A 164 -11.78 -1.23 4.31
C CYS A 164 -11.70 -0.62 2.90
N ARG A 165 -10.50 -0.44 2.34
CA ARG A 165 -10.23 0.22 1.06
C ARG A 165 -9.91 -0.76 -0.06
N MET A 166 -10.12 -2.06 0.15
CA MET A 166 -9.93 -3.11 -0.87
C MET A 166 -11.03 -3.09 -1.94
N SER A 167 -11.07 -2.01 -2.71
CA SER A 167 -12.04 -1.77 -3.77
C SER A 167 -11.35 -1.22 -5.02
N PRO A 168 -12.00 -1.25 -6.21
CA PRO A 168 -11.39 -0.81 -7.47
C PRO A 168 -10.83 0.62 -7.45
N ASP A 169 -11.41 1.51 -6.64
CA ASP A 169 -11.09 2.93 -6.60
C ASP A 169 -10.72 3.44 -5.20
N GLY A 170 -10.55 2.55 -4.24
CA GLY A 170 -10.22 2.89 -2.87
C GLY A 170 -11.37 3.56 -2.11
N ARG A 171 -12.63 3.45 -2.56
CA ARG A 171 -13.77 3.78 -1.69
C ARG A 171 -13.87 2.79 -0.53
N SER A 172 -14.41 3.27 0.58
CA SER A 172 -14.53 2.45 1.79
C SER A 172 -15.70 1.48 1.63
N LEU A 173 -15.42 0.19 1.72
CA LEU A 173 -16.43 -0.88 1.71
C LEU A 173 -17.32 -0.87 2.97
N ALA A 174 -16.90 -0.16 4.01
CA ALA A 174 -17.66 0.02 5.25
C ALA A 174 -18.57 1.28 5.23
N GLU A 175 -18.76 1.94 4.09
CA GLU A 175 -19.68 3.10 4.01
C GLU A 175 -21.13 2.67 4.34
N GLY A 176 -21.63 3.10 5.52
CA GLY A 176 -22.97 2.76 5.99
C GLY A 176 -23.09 1.43 6.73
N GLY A 177 -21.98 0.73 6.99
CA GLY A 177 -21.93 -0.56 7.68
C GLY A 177 -20.89 -0.61 8.80
N ASP A 178 -20.70 -1.81 9.36
CA ASP A 178 -19.70 -2.06 10.40
C ASP A 178 -18.28 -2.21 9.81
N LYS A 179 -17.34 -1.40 10.31
CA LYS A 179 -15.95 -1.41 9.89
C LYS A 179 -15.25 -2.69 10.32
N ASP A 180 -15.50 -3.18 11.53
CA ASP A 180 -14.78 -4.34 12.06
C ASP A 180 -15.17 -5.61 11.29
N SER A 181 -16.46 -5.79 11.02
CA SER A 181 -16.94 -6.87 10.14
C SER A 181 -16.34 -6.79 8.73
N THR A 182 -16.22 -5.57 8.17
CA THR A 182 -15.60 -5.38 6.84
C THR A 182 -14.13 -5.80 6.86
N VAL A 183 -13.37 -5.40 7.90
CA VAL A 183 -11.98 -5.81 8.07
C VAL A 183 -11.86 -7.33 8.11
N VAL A 184 -12.62 -8.00 8.97
CA VAL A 184 -12.60 -9.47 9.10
C VAL A 184 -12.90 -10.17 7.77
N LEU A 185 -13.89 -9.67 7.01
CA LEU A 185 -14.23 -10.24 5.70
C LEU A 185 -13.09 -10.11 4.69
N GLN A 186 -12.42 -8.96 4.66
CA GLN A 186 -11.30 -8.71 3.74
C GLN A 186 -10.05 -9.49 4.13
N GLU A 187 -9.76 -9.63 5.43
CA GLU A 187 -8.71 -10.51 5.94
C GLU A 187 -8.94 -11.97 5.51
N GLN A 188 -10.17 -12.46 5.65
CA GLN A 188 -10.52 -13.81 5.19
C GLN A 188 -10.37 -13.96 3.68
N HIS A 189 -10.72 -12.93 2.89
CA HIS A 189 -10.53 -12.94 1.44
C HIS A 189 -9.05 -13.08 1.07
N LEU A 190 -8.16 -12.31 1.73
CA LEU A 190 -6.72 -12.41 1.52
C LEU A 190 -6.17 -13.79 1.89
N ILE A 191 -6.59 -14.34 3.04
CA ILE A 191 -6.15 -15.68 3.47
C ILE A 191 -6.58 -16.74 2.46
N ARG A 192 -7.81 -16.68 1.94
CA ARG A 192 -8.28 -17.62 0.90
C ARG A 192 -7.48 -17.49 -0.39
N PHE A 193 -7.15 -16.27 -0.81
CA PHE A 193 -6.30 -16.06 -1.98
C PHE A 193 -4.90 -16.63 -1.79
N LEU A 194 -4.28 -16.40 -0.62
CA LEU A 194 -2.95 -16.93 -0.30
C LEU A 194 -2.94 -18.48 -0.24
N GLN A 195 -4.06 -19.09 0.14
CA GLN A 195 -4.27 -20.55 0.18
C GLN A 195 -4.37 -21.19 -1.22
N GLU A 196 -4.66 -20.43 -2.29
CA GLU A 196 -4.85 -21.03 -3.62
C GLU A 196 -3.55 -21.65 -4.15
N GLY A 197 -3.42 -22.97 -4.07
CA GLY A 197 -2.20 -23.70 -4.42
C GLY A 197 -2.46 -25.20 -4.57
N VAL A 198 -1.39 -25.99 -4.51
CA VAL A 198 -1.48 -27.45 -4.67
C VAL A 198 -1.92 -28.13 -3.37
N ASP A 199 -1.38 -27.71 -2.22
CA ASP A 199 -1.78 -28.23 -0.90
C ASP A 199 -2.56 -27.17 -0.12
N ARG A 200 -3.87 -27.16 -0.35
CA ARG A 200 -4.78 -26.19 0.27
C ARG A 200 -4.81 -26.27 1.80
N VAL A 201 -4.40 -27.37 2.44
CA VAL A 201 -4.45 -27.49 3.91
C VAL A 201 -3.19 -26.88 4.52
N GLU A 202 -2.02 -27.25 3.99
CA GLU A 202 -0.75 -26.67 4.41
C GLU A 202 -0.67 -25.18 4.06
N ASP A 203 -1.07 -24.81 2.84
CA ASP A 203 -1.09 -23.42 2.38
C ASP A 203 -2.01 -22.53 3.23
N LEU A 204 -3.13 -23.07 3.72
CA LEU A 204 -4.02 -22.34 4.63
C LEU A 204 -3.37 -22.10 5.99
N PHE A 205 -2.65 -23.09 6.53
CA PHE A 205 -1.95 -22.96 7.80
C PHE A 205 -0.86 -21.89 7.68
N ILE A 206 -0.02 -21.98 6.64
CA ILE A 206 1.04 -21.01 6.35
C ILE A 206 0.46 -19.61 6.14
N ALA A 207 -0.60 -19.46 5.34
CA ALA A 207 -1.23 -18.18 5.09
C ALA A 207 -1.75 -17.53 6.38
N LYS A 208 -2.45 -18.30 7.24
CA LYS A 208 -2.94 -17.81 8.53
C LYS A 208 -1.81 -17.41 9.46
N GLU A 209 -0.75 -18.21 9.55
CA GLU A 209 0.39 -17.94 10.41
C GLU A 209 1.13 -16.68 9.97
N GLN A 210 1.44 -16.54 8.67
CA GLN A 210 2.09 -15.35 8.13
C GLN A 210 1.25 -14.09 8.35
N PHE A 211 -0.06 -14.18 8.09
CA PHE A 211 -0.98 -13.05 8.28
C PHE A 211 -1.07 -12.61 9.74
N ALA A 212 -1.19 -13.57 10.66
CA ALA A 212 -1.18 -13.32 12.10
C ALA A 212 0.15 -12.75 12.59
N ALA A 213 1.28 -13.24 12.07
CA ALA A 213 2.61 -12.73 12.39
C ALA A 213 2.78 -11.27 11.97
N ILE A 214 2.34 -10.90 10.76
CA ILE A 214 2.37 -9.51 10.28
C ILE A 214 1.49 -8.63 11.16
N TYR A 215 0.24 -9.04 11.43
CA TYR A 215 -0.66 -8.25 12.26
C TYR A 215 -0.11 -8.02 13.68
N LYS A 216 0.48 -9.06 14.28
CA LYS A 216 1.02 -9.02 15.65
C LYS A 216 2.16 -8.02 15.82
N VAL A 217 2.95 -7.76 14.79
CA VAL A 217 4.06 -6.79 14.85
C VAL A 217 3.63 -5.36 14.57
N LEU A 218 2.39 -5.13 14.12
CA LEU A 218 1.91 -3.78 13.87
C LEU A 218 1.88 -2.93 15.14
N LYS A 219 2.27 -1.66 15.00
CA LYS A 219 2.25 -0.75 16.14
C LYS A 219 0.80 -0.40 16.52
N VAL A 220 0.53 -0.45 17.82
CA VAL A 220 -0.74 0.02 18.38
C VAL A 220 -0.77 1.55 18.40
N GLU A 221 0.35 2.17 18.74
CA GLU A 221 0.53 3.62 18.79
C GLU A 221 1.63 4.08 17.83
N ILE A 222 1.54 5.33 17.40
CA ILE A 222 2.53 5.91 16.49
C ILE A 222 3.89 6.10 17.19
N ALA A 223 4.97 5.76 16.50
CA ALA A 223 6.35 5.99 16.92
C ALA A 223 6.96 7.11 16.07
N TRP A 224 6.69 8.36 16.47
CA TRP A 224 7.13 9.53 15.72
C TRP A 224 8.63 9.81 15.89
N GLY A 225 9.27 10.37 14.86
CA GLY A 225 10.70 10.75 14.89
C GLY A 225 11.65 9.73 14.26
N TYR A 226 11.10 8.77 13.51
CA TYR A 226 11.84 7.75 12.77
C TYR A 226 11.36 7.69 11.32
N ALA A 227 12.21 7.19 10.42
CA ALA A 227 11.76 6.88 9.08
C ALA A 227 10.75 5.72 9.11
N LEU A 228 9.83 5.67 8.14
CA LEU A 228 8.99 4.49 7.95
C LEU A 228 9.85 3.34 7.41
N ALA A 229 9.53 2.12 7.83
CA ALA A 229 10.21 0.91 7.38
C ALA A 229 9.21 -0.24 7.29
N MET A 230 9.58 -1.30 6.57
CA MET A 230 8.75 -2.51 6.52
C MET A 230 8.66 -3.15 7.90
N ASN A 231 7.50 -3.67 8.24
CA ASN A 231 7.19 -4.18 9.58
C ASN A 231 7.93 -5.48 9.96
N ASP A 232 8.56 -6.13 8.99
CA ASP A 232 9.43 -7.29 9.15
C ASP A 232 10.90 -6.90 9.44
N THR A 233 11.25 -5.61 9.40
CA THR A 233 12.63 -5.17 9.62
C THR A 233 12.94 -4.97 11.11
N PRO A 234 14.19 -5.25 11.55
CA PRO A 234 14.63 -4.92 12.90
C PRO A 234 14.49 -3.43 13.22
N TYR A 235 14.73 -2.55 12.24
CA TYR A 235 14.59 -1.10 12.40
C TYR A 235 13.17 -0.70 12.81
N TYR A 236 12.15 -1.29 12.18
CA TYR A 236 10.77 -1.02 12.53
C TYR A 236 10.43 -1.47 13.96
N GLN A 237 10.92 -2.64 14.36
CA GLN A 237 10.66 -3.25 15.68
C GLN A 237 11.33 -2.50 16.83
N LEU A 238 12.56 -2.02 16.62
CA LEU A 238 13.30 -1.25 17.63
C LEU A 238 12.70 0.14 17.88
N ASN A 239 12.06 0.73 16.85
CA ASN A 239 11.46 2.06 16.92
C ASN A 239 9.98 1.98 17.35
N SER A 240 9.71 1.42 18.54
CA SER A 240 8.36 1.14 19.04
C SER A 240 7.72 2.28 19.83
N ALA A 241 8.51 3.26 20.28
CA ALA A 241 8.04 4.44 21.00
C ALA A 241 8.46 5.72 20.25
N PRO A 242 7.81 6.88 20.51
CA PRO A 242 8.25 8.15 19.97
C PRO A 242 9.71 8.47 20.36
N ASN A 243 10.46 9.03 19.41
CA ASN A 243 11.82 9.49 19.65
C ASN A 243 11.80 10.74 20.54
N SER A 244 12.29 10.62 21.77
CA SER A 244 12.40 11.74 22.73
C SER A 244 13.26 12.90 22.23
N HIS A 245 14.16 12.65 21.27
CA HIS A 245 15.03 13.65 20.67
C HIS A 245 14.43 14.29 19.40
N TYR A 246 13.19 13.96 19.02
CA TYR A 246 12.51 14.51 17.85
C TYR A 246 11.20 15.23 18.21
N PRO A 247 10.97 16.48 17.79
CA PRO A 247 11.91 17.40 17.14
C PRO A 247 12.65 18.22 18.21
N ALA A 248 13.50 17.59 19.03
CA ALA A 248 14.14 18.27 20.16
C ALA A 248 15.18 19.34 19.76
N GLN A 249 15.33 19.62 18.46
CA GLN A 249 16.13 20.73 17.93
C GLN A 249 15.28 21.84 17.29
N CYS A 250 13.94 21.80 17.39
CA CYS A 250 13.04 22.85 16.91
C CYS A 250 12.68 23.91 17.96
N ALA A 251 13.56 24.14 18.95
CA ALA A 251 13.60 25.45 19.58
C ALA A 251 14.38 26.38 18.65
N PHE A 252 13.70 27.12 17.78
CA PHE A 252 14.26 28.36 17.22
C PHE A 252 14.27 29.44 18.32
N VAL A 253 14.91 29.15 19.43
CA VAL A 253 15.26 30.17 20.41
C VAL A 253 16.68 30.55 20.05
N SER A 254 16.91 31.81 19.67
CA SER A 254 18.27 32.29 19.51
C SER A 254 19.05 32.00 20.78
N CYS A 255 20.25 31.43 20.66
CA CYS A 255 21.17 31.26 21.78
C CYS A 255 21.67 32.63 22.28
N VAL A 256 20.77 33.41 22.87
CA VAL A 256 21.06 34.59 23.66
C VAL A 256 19.96 34.60 24.70
N ASP A 257 20.31 34.18 25.92
CA ASP A 257 19.64 34.50 27.20
C ASP A 257 19.83 33.37 28.24
N ASP A 258 21.00 32.72 28.25
CA ASP A 258 21.42 31.81 29.33
C ASP A 258 22.73 32.29 29.97
N LEU A 259 22.83 33.61 30.20
CA LEU A 259 23.98 34.23 30.89
C LEU A 259 23.60 35.19 32.02
N THR A 260 22.36 35.14 32.52
CA THR A 260 21.94 35.97 33.67
C THR A 260 21.19 35.18 34.72
N LEU A 261 21.79 34.11 35.25
CA LEU A 261 21.42 33.53 36.54
C LEU A 261 22.66 33.01 37.30
N LEU A 262 23.68 33.85 37.42
CA LEU A 262 24.68 33.80 38.49
C LEU A 262 25.01 35.23 38.89
N GLY A 263 24.16 35.82 39.73
CA GLY A 263 24.34 37.09 40.43
C GLY A 263 23.72 36.99 41.80
#